data_AF-A0A441I665-F1
#
_entry.id   AF-A0A441I665-F1
#
_cell.length_a   1.000
_cell.length_b   1.000
_cell.length_c   1.000
_cell.angle_alpha   90.00
_cell.angle_beta   90.00
_cell.angle_gamma   90.00
#
_symmetry.space_group_name_H-M   'P 1'
#
loop_
_entity.id
_entity.type
_entity.pdbx_description
1 polymer ?
#
loop_
_entity_poly.entity_id
_entity_poly.type
_entity_poly.pdbx_seq_one_letter_code
_entity_poly.pdbx_strand_id
1 'polypeptide(L)'
;MIGRPDRQRPERRRSVAEAIFEDEIGLQFGVYGEFRLWSAYQPIFAPRGRSLQPVAVEALIEPRRVATPVAPQVFFDSVAAKDRLFVETMCRMLHLGNYRNIGVDGLTLFFNYNPMINDHLGRALAEIRLMARHLGDFGLEPAMLVCEITEQAADEHVLARLVREMRRGGVRIAIDDFGAGHSTEARIGLLSPDIVKIDGGWFAEFCRHAAAERFFRPLVSTLHDRGAKVLVEGIEHATHLRVALDGGVDLLQGYHLARPALAGTIFNEEPLAIDALLGMDNKVVPLHQRR
;
A
#
# COMPACT_ATOMS: atom_id res chain seq x y z
N MET A 1 -31.09 53.64 -8.52
CA MET A 1 -31.24 52.19 -8.74
C MET A 1 -29.98 51.50 -8.26
N ILE A 2 -30.05 50.80 -7.12
CA ILE A 2 -28.92 50.11 -6.52
C ILE A 2 -28.88 48.70 -7.14
N GLY A 3 -27.83 48.41 -7.90
CA GLY A 3 -27.63 47.10 -8.53
C GLY A 3 -27.45 46.01 -7.47
N ARG A 4 -28.21 44.92 -7.58
CA ARG A 4 -28.05 43.74 -6.74
C ARG A 4 -26.71 43.06 -7.08
N PRO A 5 -25.93 42.59 -6.10
CA PRO A 5 -24.71 41.84 -6.36
C PRO A 5 -25.07 40.50 -7.00
N ASP A 6 -24.33 40.18 -8.05
CA ASP A 6 -24.41 38.93 -8.80
C ASP A 6 -24.18 37.75 -7.84
N ARG A 7 -25.21 36.91 -7.70
CA ARG A 7 -25.09 35.66 -6.92
C ARG A 7 -24.22 34.73 -7.75
N GLN A 8 -22.94 34.63 -7.39
CA GLN A 8 -22.05 33.58 -7.90
C GLN A 8 -22.80 32.24 -7.88
N ARG A 9 -23.04 31.69 -9.06
CA ARG A 9 -23.56 30.33 -9.22
C ARG A 9 -22.56 29.40 -8.50
N PRO A 10 -23.02 28.47 -7.64
CA PRO A 10 -22.10 27.53 -7.02
C PRO A 10 -21.37 26.75 -8.11
N GLU A 11 -20.03 26.79 -8.08
CA GLU A 11 -19.20 25.96 -8.95
C GLU A 11 -19.68 24.51 -8.84
N ARG A 12 -20.03 23.89 -9.97
CA ARG A 12 -20.46 22.49 -10.03
C ARG A 12 -19.30 21.66 -9.47
N ARG A 13 -19.51 20.97 -8.34
CA ARG A 13 -18.49 20.08 -7.76
C ARG A 13 -18.11 19.04 -8.82
N ARG A 14 -16.85 19.05 -9.24
CA ARG A 14 -16.28 18.09 -10.18
C ARG A 14 -16.38 16.69 -9.57
N SER A 15 -16.96 15.73 -10.30
CA SER A 15 -17.00 14.35 -9.85
C SER A 15 -15.65 13.66 -10.09
N VAL A 16 -15.30 12.65 -9.28
CA VAL A 16 -14.06 11.88 -9.46
C VAL A 16 -14.03 11.20 -10.84
N ALA A 17 -15.17 10.69 -11.30
CA ALA A 17 -15.29 10.07 -12.61
C ALA A 17 -14.95 11.04 -13.78
N GLU A 18 -15.27 12.32 -13.66
CA GLU A 18 -14.92 13.35 -14.67
C GLU A 18 -13.43 13.74 -14.67
N ALA A 19 -12.64 13.22 -13.73
CA ALA A 19 -11.20 13.45 -13.65
C ALA A 19 -10.38 12.19 -13.95
N ILE A 20 -11.03 11.04 -14.17
CA ILE A 20 -10.39 9.80 -14.60
C ILE A 20 -10.64 9.64 -16.10
N PHE A 21 -9.56 9.37 -16.83
CA PHE A 21 -9.58 9.13 -18.26
C PHE A 21 -9.07 7.72 -18.52
N GLU A 22 -9.55 7.10 -19.58
CA GLU A 22 -9.13 5.77 -20.03
C GLU A 22 -8.51 5.90 -21.42
N ASP A 23 -7.36 5.25 -21.64
CA ASP A 23 -6.72 5.20 -22.94
C ASP A 23 -7.25 4.05 -23.82
N GLU A 24 -6.70 3.91 -25.03
CA GLU A 24 -7.15 2.93 -26.03
C GLU A 24 -6.95 1.47 -25.59
N ILE A 25 -6.10 1.22 -24.60
CA ILE A 25 -5.80 -0.13 -24.08
C ILE A 25 -6.46 -0.38 -22.71
N GLY A 26 -7.33 0.54 -22.25
CA GLY A 26 -8.09 0.36 -21.02
C GLY A 26 -7.33 0.74 -19.75
N LEU A 27 -6.18 1.42 -19.86
CA LEU A 27 -5.45 1.99 -18.72
C LEU A 27 -6.07 3.32 -18.33
N GLN A 28 -6.32 3.45 -17.03
CA GLN A 28 -6.91 4.65 -16.45
C GLN A 28 -5.83 5.57 -15.87
N PHE A 29 -5.98 6.87 -16.07
CA PHE A 29 -5.15 7.89 -15.43
C PHE A 29 -5.99 9.07 -14.95
N GLY A 30 -5.57 9.67 -13.83
CA GLY A 30 -6.22 10.84 -13.25
C GLY A 30 -5.64 12.14 -13.77
N VAL A 31 -6.45 13.20 -13.81
CA VAL A 31 -5.97 14.57 -14.08
C VAL A 31 -6.36 15.50 -12.95
N TYR A 32 -5.36 16.12 -12.33
CA TYR A 32 -5.54 17.15 -11.31
C TYR A 32 -4.62 18.35 -11.58
N GLY A 33 -5.20 19.47 -11.99
CA GLY A 33 -4.44 20.63 -12.46
C GLY A 33 -3.52 20.26 -13.62
N GLU A 34 -2.21 20.45 -13.42
CA GLU A 34 -1.15 20.11 -14.38
C GLU A 34 -0.60 18.68 -14.23
N PHE A 35 -1.09 17.93 -13.23
CA PHE A 35 -0.63 16.58 -12.95
C PHE A 35 -1.48 15.54 -13.66
N ARG A 36 -0.79 14.55 -14.23
CA ARG A 36 -1.37 13.26 -14.62
C ARG A 36 -0.97 12.22 -13.57
N LEU A 37 -1.93 11.44 -13.09
CA LEU A 37 -1.74 10.49 -12.01
C LEU A 37 -1.88 9.07 -12.55
N TRP A 38 -0.85 8.26 -12.39
CA TRP A 38 -0.81 6.87 -12.83
C TRP A 38 -0.75 5.93 -11.65
N SER A 39 -1.38 4.75 -11.77
CA SER A 39 -1.19 3.68 -10.79
C SER A 39 0.12 2.94 -11.07
N ALA A 40 0.89 2.70 -10.03
CA ALA A 40 1.97 1.72 -10.00
C ALA A 40 1.63 0.65 -8.96
N TYR A 41 2.14 -0.55 -9.16
CA TYR A 41 1.95 -1.68 -8.26
C TYR A 41 3.28 -2.27 -7.88
N GLN A 42 3.54 -2.41 -6.57
CA GLN A 42 4.72 -3.09 -6.06
C GLN A 42 4.37 -4.47 -5.52
N PRO A 43 4.99 -5.55 -6.01
CA PRO A 43 4.74 -6.90 -5.50
C PRO A 43 5.09 -7.05 -4.02
N ILE A 44 4.24 -7.77 -3.30
CA ILE A 44 4.46 -8.25 -1.93
C ILE A 44 4.55 -9.78 -1.99
N PHE A 45 5.58 -10.32 -1.37
CA PHE A 45 5.90 -11.74 -1.43
C PHE A 45 5.65 -12.44 -0.09
N ALA A 46 5.30 -13.73 -0.13
CA ALA A 46 5.24 -14.61 1.03
C ALA A 46 6.25 -15.76 0.91
N PRO A 47 6.97 -16.12 1.98
CA PRO A 47 7.83 -17.31 1.98
C PRO A 47 7.03 -18.60 1.81
N ARG A 48 7.45 -19.45 0.86
CA ARG A 48 6.93 -20.81 0.62
C ARG A 48 8.10 -21.77 0.38
N GLY A 49 8.48 -22.50 1.42
CA GLY A 49 9.64 -23.39 1.38
C GLY A 49 10.92 -22.60 1.10
N ARG A 50 11.56 -22.86 -0.04
CA ARG A 50 12.80 -22.19 -0.47
C ARG A 50 12.58 -21.06 -1.50
N SER A 51 11.33 -20.66 -1.69
CA SER A 51 10.93 -19.62 -2.65
C SER A 51 10.12 -18.51 -1.99
N LEU A 52 10.14 -17.33 -2.58
CA LEU A 52 9.21 -16.24 -2.28
C LEU A 52 8.18 -16.18 -3.39
N GLN A 53 6.89 -16.31 -3.03
CA GLN A 53 5.77 -16.27 -3.97
C GLN A 53 5.14 -14.88 -3.95
N PRO A 54 4.90 -14.22 -5.09
CA PRO A 54 4.08 -13.03 -5.11
C PRO A 54 2.65 -13.41 -4.70
N VAL A 55 2.10 -12.70 -3.71
CA VAL A 55 0.76 -12.98 -3.16
C VAL A 55 -0.13 -11.75 -3.11
N ALA A 56 0.47 -10.58 -3.29
CA ALA A 56 -0.20 -9.30 -3.18
C ALA A 56 0.57 -8.22 -3.94
N VAL A 57 -0.07 -7.08 -4.09
CA VAL A 57 0.52 -5.84 -4.59
C VAL A 57 0.10 -4.68 -3.71
N GLU A 58 0.99 -3.72 -3.54
CA GLU A 58 0.64 -2.40 -3.02
C GLU A 58 0.42 -1.43 -4.17
N ALA A 59 -0.70 -0.72 -4.14
CA ALA A 59 -0.99 0.33 -5.09
C ALA A 59 -0.40 1.66 -4.65
N LEU A 60 0.40 2.24 -5.54
CA LEU A 60 1.10 3.50 -5.37
C LEU A 60 0.67 4.46 -6.47
N ILE A 61 0.63 5.75 -6.17
CA ILE A 61 0.39 6.78 -7.17
C ILE A 61 1.72 7.30 -7.72
N GLU A 62 1.82 7.41 -9.04
CA GLU A 62 2.94 8.04 -9.72
C GLU A 62 2.45 9.33 -10.42
N PRO A 63 2.58 10.49 -9.76
CA PRO A 63 2.22 11.77 -10.36
C PRO A 63 3.28 12.19 -11.38
N ARG A 64 2.84 12.73 -12.50
CA ARG A 64 3.68 13.26 -13.58
C ARG A 64 3.25 14.66 -13.97
N ARG A 65 4.21 15.54 -14.17
CA ARG A 65 4.01 16.83 -14.86
C ARG A 65 4.48 16.67 -16.29
N VAL A 66 3.55 16.78 -17.23
CA VAL A 66 3.81 16.42 -18.64
C VAL A 66 4.30 14.96 -18.71
N ALA A 67 5.60 14.74 -18.94
CA ALA A 67 6.22 13.42 -19.00
C ALA A 67 7.14 13.10 -17.80
N THR A 68 7.39 14.08 -16.93
CA THR A 68 8.38 13.96 -15.84
C THR A 68 7.73 13.44 -14.56
N PRO A 69 8.20 12.32 -13.98
CA PRO A 69 7.78 11.86 -12.66
C PRO A 69 8.02 12.91 -11.58
N VAL A 70 7.08 13.01 -10.65
CA VAL A 70 7.15 13.82 -9.44
C VAL A 70 7.03 12.89 -8.24
N ALA A 71 7.78 13.15 -7.18
CA ALA A 71 7.65 12.39 -5.95
C ALA A 71 6.21 12.52 -5.40
N PRO A 72 5.56 11.42 -4.95
CA PRO A 72 4.19 11.47 -4.44
C PRO A 72 3.99 12.49 -3.32
N GLN A 73 4.94 12.58 -2.38
CA GLN A 73 4.87 13.57 -1.29
C GLN A 73 4.81 15.01 -1.80
N VAL A 74 5.66 15.37 -2.78
CA VAL A 74 5.67 16.71 -3.37
C VAL A 74 4.34 17.03 -4.06
N PHE A 75 3.72 16.04 -4.70
CA PHE A 75 2.39 16.18 -5.26
C PHE A 75 1.35 16.43 -4.16
N PHE A 76 1.26 15.56 -3.15
CA PHE A 76 0.26 15.68 -2.07
C PHE A 76 0.41 16.97 -1.26
N ASP A 77 1.65 17.43 -1.01
CA ASP A 77 1.92 18.71 -0.35
C ASP A 77 1.41 19.91 -1.17
N SER A 78 1.37 19.77 -2.51
CA SER A 78 0.85 20.80 -3.41
C SER A 78 -0.69 20.80 -3.54
N VAL A 79 -1.38 19.76 -3.06
CA VAL A 79 -2.84 19.65 -3.14
C VAL A 79 -3.50 20.56 -2.10
N ALA A 80 -4.38 21.45 -2.58
CA ALA A 80 -5.14 22.35 -1.72
C ALA A 80 -6.01 21.56 -0.74
N ALA A 81 -6.11 22.02 0.52
CA ALA A 81 -6.82 21.31 1.57
C ALA A 81 -8.26 20.92 1.19
N LYS A 82 -8.96 21.78 0.44
CA LYS A 82 -10.33 21.54 -0.06
C LYS A 82 -10.44 20.37 -1.06
N ASP A 83 -9.35 20.03 -1.74
CA ASP A 83 -9.30 19.04 -2.82
C ASP A 83 -8.65 17.72 -2.38
N ARG A 84 -8.08 17.63 -1.17
CA ARG A 84 -7.40 16.43 -0.66
C ARG A 84 -8.27 15.19 -0.73
N LEU A 85 -9.51 15.27 -0.23
CA LEU A 85 -10.46 14.16 -0.27
C LEU A 85 -10.76 13.71 -1.70
N PHE A 86 -10.94 14.68 -2.60
CA PHE A 86 -11.20 14.41 -4.01
C PHE A 86 -10.04 13.67 -4.66
N VAL A 87 -8.80 14.16 -4.47
CA VAL A 87 -7.59 13.55 -5.03
C VAL A 87 -7.38 12.14 -4.48
N GLU A 88 -7.54 11.94 -3.18
CA GLU A 88 -7.38 10.65 -2.52
C GLU A 88 -8.42 9.62 -2.98
N THR A 89 -9.68 10.04 -3.10
CA THR A 89 -10.72 9.19 -3.67
C THR A 89 -10.39 8.84 -5.12
N MET A 90 -9.89 9.80 -5.91
CA MET A 90 -9.46 9.55 -7.28
C MET A 90 -8.31 8.55 -7.35
N CYS A 91 -7.27 8.68 -6.52
CA CYS A 91 -6.17 7.72 -6.46
C CYS A 91 -6.69 6.31 -6.16
N ARG A 92 -7.54 6.15 -5.13
CA ARG A 92 -8.14 4.84 -4.81
C ARG A 92 -8.96 4.27 -5.97
N MET A 93 -9.79 5.08 -6.62
CA MET A 93 -10.58 4.63 -7.78
C MET A 93 -9.68 4.25 -8.96
N LEU A 94 -8.59 4.97 -9.22
CA LEU A 94 -7.61 4.60 -10.24
C LEU A 94 -6.94 3.25 -9.94
N HIS A 95 -6.56 3.01 -8.69
CA HIS A 95 -5.95 1.75 -8.28
C HIS A 95 -6.92 0.57 -8.45
N LEU A 96 -8.19 0.75 -8.07
CA LEU A 96 -9.19 -0.29 -8.27
C LEU A 96 -9.44 -0.54 -9.78
N GLY A 97 -9.57 0.52 -10.59
CA GLY A 97 -9.84 0.39 -12.02
C GLY A 97 -8.67 -0.16 -12.84
N ASN A 98 -7.43 0.14 -12.42
CA ASN A 98 -6.23 -0.36 -13.07
C ASN A 98 -5.76 -1.73 -12.57
N TYR A 99 -6.33 -2.27 -11.50
CA TYR A 99 -5.88 -3.55 -10.93
C TYR A 99 -5.92 -4.67 -11.98
N ARG A 100 -6.97 -4.70 -12.82
CA ARG A 100 -7.10 -5.63 -13.96
C ARG A 100 -5.92 -5.58 -14.95
N ASN A 101 -5.21 -4.45 -15.00
CA ASN A 101 -4.11 -4.20 -15.92
C ASN A 101 -2.75 -4.63 -15.35
N ILE A 102 -2.71 -5.30 -14.19
CA ILE A 102 -1.52 -5.99 -13.68
C ILE A 102 -1.23 -7.25 -14.52
N GLY A 103 -2.27 -7.86 -15.09
CA GLY A 103 -2.14 -9.04 -15.95
C GLY A 103 -1.94 -10.36 -15.18
N VAL A 104 -2.15 -10.35 -13.86
CA VAL A 104 -2.05 -11.52 -12.98
C VAL A 104 -3.27 -11.54 -12.05
N ASP A 105 -3.89 -12.71 -11.95
CA ASP A 105 -5.10 -12.90 -11.14
C ASP A 105 -4.76 -13.29 -9.69
N GLY A 106 -5.68 -12.99 -8.77
CA GLY A 106 -5.67 -13.51 -7.40
C GLY A 106 -4.69 -12.84 -6.42
N LEU A 107 -3.98 -11.79 -6.84
CA LEU A 107 -3.12 -11.01 -5.95
C LEU A 107 -3.98 -10.13 -5.03
N THR A 108 -3.73 -10.16 -3.72
CA THR A 108 -4.40 -9.19 -2.82
C THR A 108 -3.92 -7.77 -3.15
N LEU A 109 -4.85 -6.81 -3.24
CA LEU A 109 -4.56 -5.39 -3.48
C LEU A 109 -4.53 -4.62 -2.15
N PHE A 110 -3.37 -4.05 -1.84
CA PHE A 110 -3.20 -3.10 -0.75
C PHE A 110 -3.39 -1.68 -1.28
N PHE A 111 -4.12 -0.85 -0.54
CA PHE A 111 -4.32 0.56 -0.89
C PHE A 111 -4.30 1.44 0.36
N ASN A 112 -3.79 2.66 0.18
CA ASN A 112 -3.62 3.64 1.23
C ASN A 112 -4.91 4.39 1.58
N TYR A 113 -5.14 4.59 2.87
CA TYR A 113 -6.23 5.41 3.41
C TYR A 113 -5.72 6.31 4.54
N ASN A 114 -5.67 7.62 4.24
CA ASN A 114 -5.32 8.62 5.25
C ASN A 114 -6.57 9.07 6.04
N PRO A 115 -6.65 8.77 7.35
CA PRO A 115 -7.82 9.12 8.14
C PRO A 115 -7.95 10.62 8.44
N MET A 116 -6.89 11.43 8.28
CA MET A 116 -6.89 12.88 8.56
C MET A 116 -7.65 13.72 7.53
N ILE A 117 -7.88 13.16 6.34
CA ILE A 117 -8.44 13.91 5.22
C ILE A 117 -9.97 14.08 5.37
N ASN A 118 -10.57 13.27 6.24
CA ASN A 118 -11.99 13.33 6.56
C ASN A 118 -12.21 13.86 7.98
N ASP A 119 -12.46 15.16 8.09
CA ASP A 119 -12.94 15.82 9.32
C ASP A 119 -14.38 15.43 9.70
N HIS A 120 -15.09 14.77 8.78
CA HIS A 120 -16.47 14.34 8.97
C HIS A 120 -16.67 12.85 8.63
N LEU A 121 -16.97 12.06 9.65
CA LEU A 121 -17.27 10.62 9.55
C LEU A 121 -18.28 10.27 8.44
N GLY A 122 -19.30 11.11 8.22
CA GLY A 122 -20.31 10.88 7.18
C GLY A 122 -19.73 10.87 5.76
N ARG A 123 -18.73 11.71 5.48
CA ARG A 123 -18.08 11.77 4.16
C ARG A 123 -17.16 10.58 3.94
N ALA A 124 -16.34 10.25 4.95
CA ALA A 124 -15.49 9.07 4.95
C ALA A 124 -16.28 7.78 4.70
N LEU A 125 -17.41 7.62 5.40
CA LEU A 125 -18.29 6.46 5.19
C LEU A 125 -18.95 6.44 3.81
N ALA A 126 -19.33 7.60 3.28
CA ALA A 126 -19.88 7.70 1.93
C ALA A 126 -18.84 7.29 0.87
N GLU A 127 -17.58 7.62 1.09
CA GLU A 127 -16.46 7.27 0.23
C GLU A 127 -16.17 5.76 0.24
N ILE A 128 -16.05 5.14 1.43
CA ILE A 128 -15.89 3.68 1.54
C ILE A 128 -17.03 2.95 0.84
N ARG A 129 -18.27 3.43 1.01
CA ARG A 129 -19.44 2.88 0.34
C ARG A 129 -19.41 3.12 -1.17
N LEU A 130 -18.84 4.22 -1.63
CA LEU A 130 -18.65 4.49 -3.06
C LEU A 130 -17.68 3.48 -3.66
N MET A 131 -16.51 3.28 -3.04
CA MET A 131 -15.55 2.28 -3.47
C MET A 131 -16.18 0.88 -3.52
N ALA A 132 -16.85 0.48 -2.43
CA ALA A 132 -17.50 -0.83 -2.33
C ALA A 132 -18.53 -1.08 -3.45
N ARG A 133 -19.26 -0.04 -3.89
CA ARG A 133 -20.23 -0.16 -4.99
C ARG A 133 -19.57 -0.40 -6.35
N HIS A 134 -18.34 0.08 -6.54
CA HIS A 134 -17.63 -0.05 -7.81
C HIS A 134 -16.73 -1.29 -7.89
N LEU A 135 -16.53 -2.03 -6.79
CA LEU A 135 -15.68 -3.23 -6.83
C LEU A 135 -16.14 -4.26 -7.85
N GLY A 136 -17.46 -4.46 -7.98
CA GLY A 136 -18.03 -5.35 -9.00
C GLY A 136 -17.73 -4.90 -10.44
N ASP A 137 -17.72 -3.58 -10.70
CA ASP A 137 -17.37 -3.03 -12.01
C ASP A 137 -15.91 -3.31 -12.38
N PHE A 138 -15.05 -3.51 -11.37
CA PHE A 138 -13.63 -3.80 -11.53
C PHE A 138 -13.28 -5.28 -11.41
N GLY A 139 -14.27 -6.17 -11.25
CA GLY A 139 -14.03 -7.61 -11.04
C GLY A 139 -13.33 -7.91 -9.71
N LEU A 140 -13.43 -7.00 -8.74
CA LEU A 140 -12.80 -7.13 -7.42
C LEU A 140 -13.81 -7.59 -6.37
N GLU A 141 -13.39 -8.54 -5.54
CA GLU A 141 -14.10 -8.89 -4.32
C GLU A 141 -13.47 -8.14 -3.13
N PRO A 142 -14.27 -7.70 -2.14
CA PRO A 142 -13.74 -7.00 -0.97
C PRO A 142 -12.65 -7.78 -0.21
N ALA A 143 -12.73 -9.12 -0.18
CA ALA A 143 -11.76 -9.97 0.49
C ALA A 143 -10.35 -9.91 -0.14
N MET A 144 -10.27 -9.49 -1.40
CA MET A 144 -9.00 -9.24 -2.10
C MET A 144 -8.39 -7.90 -1.73
N LEU A 145 -9.03 -7.07 -0.91
CA LEU A 145 -8.52 -5.77 -0.54
C LEU A 145 -7.94 -5.75 0.88
N VAL A 146 -6.84 -5.03 1.02
CA VAL A 146 -6.26 -4.62 2.31
C VAL A 146 -6.18 -3.09 2.32
N CYS A 147 -6.84 -2.48 3.30
CA CYS A 147 -6.75 -1.04 3.52
C CYS A 147 -5.62 -0.74 4.50
N GLU A 148 -4.66 0.07 4.08
CA GLU A 148 -3.55 0.52 4.90
C GLU A 148 -3.92 1.84 5.58
N ILE A 149 -3.95 1.81 6.91
CA ILE A 149 -4.24 2.98 7.73
C ILE A 149 -2.90 3.58 8.17
N THR A 150 -2.62 4.80 7.71
CA THR A 150 -1.39 5.52 8.07
C THR A 150 -1.39 5.99 9.53
N GLU A 151 -0.21 6.16 10.14
CA GLU A 151 -0.04 6.47 11.58
C GLU A 151 -0.60 7.85 12.00
N GLN A 152 -0.98 8.72 11.06
CA GLN A 152 -1.39 10.10 11.37
C GLN A 152 -2.59 10.15 12.33
N ALA A 153 -2.48 10.99 13.37
CA ALA A 153 -3.38 11.06 14.51
C ALA A 153 -4.80 11.54 14.16
N ALA A 154 -5.68 10.62 13.78
CA ALA A 154 -7.10 10.87 13.63
C ALA A 154 -7.86 10.62 14.94
N ASP A 155 -9.10 11.12 15.01
CA ASP A 155 -10.04 10.77 16.07
C ASP A 155 -10.26 9.25 16.12
N GLU A 156 -9.91 8.62 17.25
CA GLU A 156 -9.96 7.18 17.44
C GLU A 156 -11.37 6.60 17.24
N HIS A 157 -12.42 7.35 17.61
CA HIS A 157 -13.80 6.91 17.45
C HIS A 157 -14.24 6.92 15.98
N VAL A 158 -13.84 7.94 15.23
CA VAL A 158 -14.04 7.99 13.77
C VAL A 158 -13.32 6.84 13.11
N LEU A 159 -12.04 6.63 13.44
CA LEU A 159 -11.22 5.59 12.84
C LEU A 159 -11.77 4.18 13.11
N ALA A 160 -12.14 3.88 14.36
CA ALA A 160 -12.73 2.58 14.72
C ALA A 160 -14.05 2.31 13.96
N ARG A 161 -14.88 3.35 13.75
CA ARG A 161 -16.14 3.20 12.98
C ARG A 161 -15.87 2.96 11.50
N LEU A 162 -14.86 3.61 10.92
CA LEU A 162 -14.46 3.40 9.52
C LEU A 162 -13.92 1.99 9.30
N VAL A 163 -12.98 1.56 10.15
CA VAL A 163 -12.43 0.21 10.14
C VAL A 163 -13.53 -0.84 10.27
N ARG A 164 -14.48 -0.64 11.19
CA ARG A 164 -15.62 -1.55 11.32
C ARG A 164 -16.47 -1.62 10.05
N GLU A 165 -16.70 -0.49 9.38
CA GLU A 165 -17.51 -0.48 8.15
C GLU A 165 -16.76 -1.11 6.97
N MET A 166 -15.44 -0.92 6.85
CA MET A 166 -14.61 -1.64 5.89
C MET A 166 -14.63 -3.15 6.13
N ARG A 167 -14.45 -3.58 7.39
CA ARG A 167 -14.51 -5.00 7.78
C ARG A 167 -15.87 -5.63 7.49
N ARG A 168 -16.97 -4.90 7.74
CA ARG A 168 -18.33 -5.36 7.37
C ARG A 168 -18.49 -5.58 5.86
N GLY A 169 -17.74 -4.84 5.05
CA GLY A 169 -17.67 -5.05 3.61
C GLY A 169 -16.79 -6.22 3.20
N GLY A 170 -15.96 -6.78 4.10
CA GLY A 170 -15.01 -7.87 3.81
C GLY A 170 -13.57 -7.39 3.55
N VAL A 171 -13.29 -6.09 3.69
CA VAL A 171 -11.94 -5.52 3.51
C VAL A 171 -11.09 -5.80 4.75
N ARG A 172 -9.86 -6.26 4.53
CA ARG A 172 -8.85 -6.46 5.58
C ARG A 172 -8.15 -5.14 5.92
N ILE A 173 -7.58 -5.04 7.11
CA ILE A 173 -6.97 -3.82 7.63
C ILE A 173 -5.50 -4.07 7.93
N ALA A 174 -4.65 -3.18 7.43
CA ALA A 174 -3.26 -3.06 7.81
C ALA A 174 -3.02 -1.76 8.58
N ILE A 175 -2.11 -1.79 9.54
CA ILE A 175 -1.52 -0.56 10.11
C ILE A 175 -0.16 -0.37 9.47
N ASP A 176 0.08 0.85 8.99
CA ASP A 176 1.33 1.25 8.36
C ASP A 176 2.36 1.82 9.36
N ASP A 177 3.63 1.81 8.99
CA ASP A 177 4.76 2.47 9.68
C ASP A 177 5.01 2.04 11.15
N PHE A 178 4.85 0.75 11.49
CA PHE A 178 5.25 0.27 12.82
C PHE A 178 6.75 0.54 13.06
N GLY A 179 7.05 1.23 14.17
CA GLY A 179 8.42 1.53 14.61
C GLY A 179 8.86 2.99 14.38
N ALA A 180 8.10 3.77 13.61
CA ALA A 180 8.39 5.20 13.36
C ALA A 180 8.00 6.14 14.53
N GLY A 181 7.17 5.68 15.49
CA GLY A 181 6.63 6.53 16.56
C GLY A 181 5.94 5.80 17.73
N HIS A 182 5.46 6.59 18.71
CA HIS A 182 4.94 6.13 20.01
C HIS A 182 3.49 5.59 19.99
N SER A 183 2.77 5.60 18.87
CA SER A 183 1.31 5.35 18.86
C SER A 183 0.88 3.96 18.36
N THR A 184 1.82 3.10 17.97
CA THR A 184 1.47 1.88 17.21
C THR A 184 0.79 0.79 18.05
N GLU A 185 1.23 0.57 19.29
CA GLU A 185 0.65 -0.46 20.17
C GLU A 185 -0.80 -0.14 20.56
N ALA A 186 -1.11 1.13 20.87
CA ALA A 186 -2.47 1.58 21.15
C ALA A 186 -3.40 1.37 19.94
N ARG A 187 -2.91 1.64 18.73
CA ARG A 187 -3.66 1.41 17.50
C ARG A 187 -3.88 -0.07 17.20
N ILE A 188 -2.89 -0.93 17.46
CA ILE A 188 -3.07 -2.38 17.32
C ILE A 188 -4.20 -2.85 18.24
N GLY A 189 -4.21 -2.41 19.50
CA GLY A 189 -5.29 -2.72 20.44
C GLY A 189 -6.65 -2.18 19.97
N LEU A 190 -6.70 -0.94 19.48
CA LEU A 190 -7.93 -0.28 19.04
C LEU A 190 -8.52 -0.90 17.76
N LEU A 191 -7.69 -1.21 16.77
CA LEU A 191 -8.12 -1.58 15.43
C LEU A 191 -8.09 -3.09 15.18
N SER A 192 -7.30 -3.83 15.97
CA SER A 192 -7.06 -5.26 15.81
C SER A 192 -6.78 -5.61 14.34
N PRO A 193 -5.69 -5.10 13.74
CA PRO A 193 -5.45 -5.22 12.31
C PRO A 193 -5.16 -6.67 11.89
N ASP A 194 -5.42 -7.00 10.63
CA ASP A 194 -5.04 -8.29 10.05
C ASP A 194 -3.54 -8.34 9.72
N ILE A 195 -2.93 -7.17 9.46
CA ILE A 195 -1.53 -7.01 9.07
C ILE A 195 -0.91 -5.82 9.81
N VAL A 196 0.33 -5.96 10.27
CA VAL A 196 1.16 -4.86 10.76
C VAL A 196 2.36 -4.73 9.83
N LYS A 197 2.52 -3.54 9.25
CA LYS A 197 3.64 -3.20 8.36
C LYS A 197 4.78 -2.61 9.20
N ILE A 198 5.98 -3.17 9.07
CA ILE A 198 7.21 -2.66 9.70
C ILE A 198 7.88 -1.72 8.69
N ASP A 199 8.09 -0.47 9.08
CA ASP A 199 8.75 0.54 8.25
C ASP A 199 10.16 0.07 7.83
N GLY A 200 10.47 0.26 6.55
CA GLY A 200 11.76 -0.10 5.98
C GLY A 200 12.92 0.69 6.56
N GLY A 201 12.72 1.97 6.90
CA GLY A 201 13.76 2.81 7.51
C GLY A 201 14.14 2.32 8.91
N TRP A 202 13.14 2.08 9.75
CA TRP A 202 13.30 1.48 11.07
C TRP A 202 13.91 0.09 10.99
N PHE A 203 13.43 -0.77 10.08
CA PHE A 203 13.95 -2.13 9.92
C PHE A 203 15.41 -2.14 9.44
N ALA A 204 15.77 -1.25 8.53
CA ALA A 204 17.14 -1.10 8.05
C ALA A 204 18.08 -0.64 9.18
N GLU A 205 17.67 0.32 10.03
CA GLU A 205 18.43 0.72 11.21
C GLU A 205 18.58 -0.46 12.19
N PHE A 206 17.47 -1.14 12.47
CA PHE A 206 17.43 -2.30 13.35
C PHE A 206 18.43 -3.38 12.88
N CYS A 207 18.46 -3.70 11.59
CA CYS A 207 19.37 -4.70 11.01
C CYS A 207 20.86 -4.36 11.14
N ARG A 208 21.25 -3.11 11.42
CA ARG A 208 22.67 -2.74 11.62
C ARG A 208 23.23 -3.22 12.95
N HIS A 209 22.37 -3.57 13.90
CA HIS A 209 22.79 -4.04 15.21
C HIS A 209 22.95 -5.56 15.23
N ALA A 210 24.08 -6.06 15.71
CA ALA A 210 24.34 -7.51 15.79
C ALA A 210 23.32 -8.28 16.67
N ALA A 211 22.60 -7.57 17.55
CA ALA A 211 21.55 -8.16 18.38
C ALA A 211 20.16 -8.22 17.69
N ALA A 212 20.01 -7.65 16.48
CA ALA A 212 18.75 -7.54 15.75
C ALA A 212 18.01 -8.89 15.63
N GLU A 213 18.70 -9.91 15.14
CA GLU A 213 18.13 -11.25 14.94
C GLU A 213 17.51 -11.83 16.23
N ARG A 214 18.12 -11.54 17.39
CA ARG A 214 17.66 -12.07 18.69
C ARG A 214 16.36 -11.40 19.17
N PHE A 215 16.09 -10.17 18.76
CA PHE A 215 14.93 -9.40 19.23
C PHE A 215 13.78 -9.35 18.21
N PHE A 216 14.08 -9.55 16.93
CA PHE A 216 13.05 -9.43 15.89
C PHE A 216 12.02 -10.56 15.94
N ARG A 217 12.48 -11.81 16.11
CA ARG A 217 11.58 -12.96 16.22
C ARG A 217 10.60 -12.85 17.39
N PRO A 218 11.01 -12.45 18.62
CA PRO A 218 10.07 -12.13 19.69
C PRO A 218 9.05 -11.03 19.33
N LEU A 219 9.47 -9.96 18.64
CA LEU A 219 8.57 -8.89 18.20
C LEU A 219 7.49 -9.43 17.24
N VAL A 220 7.92 -10.16 16.21
CA VAL A 220 7.03 -10.81 15.24
C VAL A 220 6.05 -11.76 15.94
N SER A 221 6.54 -12.59 16.85
CA SER A 221 5.70 -13.50 17.65
C SER A 221 4.65 -12.76 18.47
N THR A 222 4.99 -11.61 19.05
CA THR A 222 4.03 -10.82 19.83
C THR A 222 2.91 -10.26 18.93
N LEU A 223 3.22 -9.90 17.69
CA LEU A 223 2.22 -9.46 16.72
C LEU A 223 1.33 -10.63 16.25
N HIS A 224 1.92 -11.81 16.05
CA HIS A 224 1.18 -13.05 15.76
C HIS A 224 0.22 -13.43 16.89
N ASP A 225 0.64 -13.31 18.15
CA ASP A 225 -0.20 -13.58 19.32
C ASP A 225 -1.43 -12.64 19.40
N ARG A 226 -1.36 -11.48 18.74
CA ARG A 226 -2.48 -10.53 18.58
C ARG A 226 -3.32 -10.80 17.33
N GLY A 227 -3.00 -11.85 16.58
CA GLY A 227 -3.73 -12.27 15.38
C GLY A 227 -3.34 -11.53 14.10
N ALA A 228 -2.29 -10.71 14.12
CA ALA A 228 -1.84 -9.96 12.94
C ALA A 228 -0.69 -10.67 12.24
N LYS A 229 -0.70 -10.69 10.90
CA LYS A 229 0.49 -11.01 10.10
C LYS A 229 1.47 -9.84 10.10
N VAL A 230 2.74 -10.13 9.85
CA VAL A 230 3.78 -9.10 9.74
C VAL A 230 4.21 -8.95 8.29
N LEU A 231 4.15 -7.71 7.79
CA LEU A 231 4.75 -7.29 6.52
C LEU A 231 6.00 -6.47 6.85
N VAL A 232 7.16 -6.85 6.32
CA VAL A 232 8.36 -6.00 6.38
C VAL A 232 8.59 -5.35 5.03
N GLU A 233 8.69 -4.02 5.06
CA GLU A 233 8.99 -3.20 3.89
C GLU A 233 10.48 -2.87 3.80
N GLY A 234 10.90 -2.22 2.72
CA GLY A 234 12.28 -1.76 2.56
C GLY A 234 13.33 -2.88 2.58
N ILE A 235 12.99 -4.08 2.10
CA ILE A 235 13.98 -5.13 1.85
C ILE A 235 14.86 -4.69 0.66
N GLU A 236 16.00 -4.06 0.97
CA GLU A 236 16.96 -3.54 -0.02
C GLU A 236 18.21 -4.41 -0.17
N HIS A 237 18.48 -5.29 0.79
CA HIS A 237 19.69 -6.12 0.82
C HIS A 237 19.41 -7.55 1.27
N ALA A 238 20.30 -8.48 0.90
CA ALA A 238 20.26 -9.88 1.34
C ALA A 238 20.27 -10.03 2.87
N THR A 239 20.93 -9.11 3.59
CA THR A 239 20.93 -9.10 5.06
C THR A 239 19.56 -8.79 5.63
N HIS A 240 18.83 -7.81 5.08
CA HIS A 240 17.45 -7.48 5.49
C HIS A 240 16.55 -8.69 5.27
N LEU A 241 16.65 -9.33 4.10
CA LEU A 241 15.87 -10.52 3.78
C LEU A 241 16.14 -11.66 4.77
N ARG A 242 17.40 -11.93 5.10
CA ARG A 242 17.76 -12.98 6.06
C ARG A 242 17.16 -12.69 7.45
N VAL A 243 17.34 -11.48 7.98
CA VAL A 243 16.79 -11.10 9.29
C VAL A 243 15.26 -11.23 9.30
N ALA A 244 14.58 -10.84 8.22
CA ALA A 244 13.13 -10.95 8.11
C ALA A 244 12.66 -12.43 8.08
N LEU A 245 13.33 -13.27 7.29
CA LEU A 245 13.03 -14.71 7.22
C LEU A 245 13.27 -15.42 8.55
N ASP A 246 14.42 -15.18 9.19
CA ASP A 246 14.78 -15.76 10.49
C ASP A 246 13.84 -15.25 11.61
N GLY A 247 13.33 -14.03 11.45
CA GLY A 247 12.31 -13.42 12.28
C GLY A 247 10.93 -14.08 12.20
N GLY A 248 10.66 -14.85 11.15
CA GLY A 248 9.36 -15.48 10.91
C GLY A 248 8.32 -14.54 10.28
N VAL A 249 8.77 -13.54 9.52
CA VAL A 249 7.90 -12.59 8.82
C VAL A 249 7.02 -13.28 7.77
N ASP A 250 5.76 -12.87 7.67
CA ASP A 250 4.77 -13.47 6.75
C ASP A 250 4.86 -12.91 5.34
N LEU A 251 5.10 -11.60 5.22
CA LEU A 251 5.04 -10.85 3.98
C LEU A 251 6.27 -9.94 3.84
N LEU A 252 6.81 -9.83 2.63
CA LEU A 252 8.06 -9.14 2.34
C LEU A 252 7.89 -8.24 1.12
N GLN A 253 8.38 -7.01 1.21
CA GLN A 253 8.37 -6.06 0.11
C GLN A 253 9.65 -5.22 0.11
N GLY A 254 10.18 -4.92 -1.06
CA GLY A 254 11.36 -4.06 -1.20
C GLY A 254 12.10 -4.24 -2.51
N TYR A 255 12.98 -3.30 -2.83
CA TYR A 255 13.66 -3.23 -4.13
C TYR A 255 14.65 -4.37 -4.40
N HIS A 256 15.10 -5.09 -3.36
CA HIS A 256 15.87 -6.33 -3.53
C HIS A 256 15.03 -7.47 -4.11
N LEU A 257 13.69 -7.39 -3.96
CA LEU A 257 12.74 -8.40 -4.43
C LEU A 257 12.12 -7.94 -5.75
N ALA A 258 11.49 -6.76 -5.75
CA ALA A 258 10.90 -6.13 -6.92
C ALA A 258 10.64 -4.63 -6.69
N ARG A 259 10.73 -3.85 -7.76
CA ARG A 259 10.36 -2.42 -7.77
C ARG A 259 8.88 -2.25 -8.15
N PRO A 260 8.24 -1.13 -7.75
CA PRO A 260 6.96 -0.73 -8.29
C PRO A 260 7.01 -0.67 -9.82
N ALA A 261 5.96 -1.13 -10.47
CA ALA A 261 5.83 -1.08 -11.91
C ALA A 261 4.50 -0.41 -12.28
N LEU A 262 4.51 0.45 -13.30
CA LEU A 262 3.29 1.14 -13.75
C LEU A 262 2.23 0.13 -14.20
N ALA A 263 0.96 0.45 -14.00
CA ALA A 263 -0.15 -0.32 -14.55
C ALA A 263 0.04 -0.54 -16.07
N GLY A 264 -0.23 -1.75 -16.56
CA GLY A 264 -0.01 -2.13 -17.95
C GLY A 264 1.42 -2.55 -18.28
N THR A 265 2.34 -2.53 -17.32
CA THR A 265 3.63 -3.23 -17.45
C THR A 265 3.48 -4.71 -17.10
N ILE A 266 4.35 -5.57 -17.64
CA ILE A 266 4.32 -7.00 -17.35
C ILE A 266 4.70 -7.21 -15.89
N PHE A 267 3.76 -7.72 -15.10
CA PHE A 267 4.00 -8.15 -13.74
C PHE A 267 4.65 -9.55 -13.76
N ASN A 268 5.80 -9.70 -13.11
CA ASN A 268 6.44 -11.01 -12.98
C ASN A 268 5.84 -11.78 -11.80
N GLU A 269 5.09 -12.83 -12.09
CA GLU A 269 4.52 -13.75 -11.09
C GLU A 269 5.45 -14.91 -10.72
N GLU A 270 6.63 -15.02 -11.35
CA GLU A 270 7.55 -16.11 -11.08
C GLU A 270 8.07 -16.08 -9.64
N PRO A 271 8.12 -17.24 -8.97
CA PRO A 271 8.70 -17.33 -7.63
C PRO A 271 10.18 -16.95 -7.61
N LEU A 272 10.59 -16.19 -6.60
CA LEU A 272 12.00 -15.86 -6.41
C LEU A 272 12.69 -16.93 -5.55
N ALA A 273 13.82 -17.45 -5.99
CA ALA A 273 14.61 -18.39 -5.21
C ALA A 273 15.32 -17.68 -4.04
N ILE A 274 15.09 -18.13 -2.81
CA ILE A 274 15.66 -17.51 -1.60
C ILE A 274 17.19 -17.62 -1.62
N ASP A 275 17.75 -18.78 -2.00
CA ASP A 275 19.20 -19.00 -2.01
C ASP A 275 19.93 -18.06 -2.98
N ALA A 276 19.31 -17.77 -4.14
CA ALA A 276 19.80 -16.78 -5.10
C ALA A 276 19.79 -15.37 -4.52
N LEU A 277 18.67 -14.97 -3.88
CA LEU A 277 18.52 -13.65 -3.25
C LEU A 277 19.46 -13.43 -2.05
N LEU A 278 19.83 -14.51 -1.35
CA LEU A 278 20.80 -14.48 -0.25
C LEU A 278 22.26 -14.57 -0.72
N GLY A 279 22.51 -14.78 -2.01
CA GLY A 279 23.85 -14.97 -2.57
C GLY A 279 24.52 -16.30 -2.16
N MET A 280 23.72 -17.32 -1.83
CA MET A 280 24.20 -18.63 -1.37
C MET A 280 24.58 -19.58 -2.52
N ASP A 281 24.06 -19.36 -3.74
CA ASP A 281 24.32 -20.22 -4.90
C ASP A 281 25.78 -20.19 -5.40
N ASN A 282 26.54 -19.13 -5.07
CA ASN A 282 27.95 -18.99 -5.47
C ASN A 282 28.96 -19.64 -4.52
N LYS A 283 28.52 -20.38 -3.49
CA LYS A 283 29.43 -21.03 -2.50
C LYS A 283 29.60 -22.54 -2.65
N VAL A 284 29.06 -23.16 -3.70
CA VAL A 284 29.37 -24.57 -3.99
C VAL A 284 30.68 -24.65 -4.78
N VAL A 285 31.82 -24.60 -4.08
CA VAL A 285 33.09 -25.10 -4.65
C VAL A 285 33.04 -26.63 -4.53
N PRO A 286 33.03 -27.40 -5.63
CA PRO A 286 33.10 -28.85 -5.54
C PRO A 286 34.44 -29.24 -4.94
N LEU A 287 34.44 -29.68 -3.69
CA LEU A 287 35.64 -30.15 -2.98
C LEU A 287 36.02 -31.56 -3.40
N HIS A 288 36.08 -31.87 -4.70
CA HIS A 288 36.61 -33.13 -5.19
C HIS A 288 37.23 -32.99 -6.58
N GLN A 289 38.56 -32.87 -6.64
CA GLN A 289 39.38 -33.87 -7.33
C GLN A 289 40.70 -34.04 -6.55
N ARG A 290 40.78 -35.12 -5.77
CA ARG A 290 42.05 -35.73 -5.38
C ARG A 290 42.62 -36.44 -6.61
N ARG A 291 43.86 -36.12 -6.99
CA ARG A 291 44.93 -37.10 -7.25
C ARG A 291 46.27 -36.38 -7.29
#